data_AF-A0A261WKL2-F1
#
_entry.id   AF-A0A261WKL2-F1
#
_cell.length_a   1.000
_cell.length_b   1.000
_cell.length_c   1.000
_cell.angle_alpha   90.00
_cell.angle_beta   90.00
_cell.angle_gamma   90.00
#
_symmetry.space_group_name_H-M   'P 1'
#
loop_
_entity.id
_entity.type
_entity.pdbx_description
1 polymer ?
#
loop_
_entity_poly.entity_id
_entity_poly.type
_entity_poly.pdbx_seq_one_letter_code
_entity_poly.pdbx_strand_id
1 'polypeptide(L)'
;GGVRAFRFEGQGRLVDVSGEVLPAAPTLSEEEVRRYQAYAEPVPILDVSRLWQVPVLRWVIESDPDAPLSDDPRYYNDWAYLHFGFLVWTGQRFELKDKVDRSRWPCRPVAEGKPACSDALDSRGDRFVTP
;
A
#
# COMPACT_ATOMS: atom_id res chain seq x y z
N GLY A 1 -10.72 7.72 -6.27
CA GLY A 1 -11.86 6.81 -6.01
C GLY A 1 -11.45 5.83 -4.92
N GLY A 2 -12.30 5.58 -3.93
CA GLY A 2 -11.94 4.74 -2.77
C GLY A 2 -12.12 3.24 -3.02
N VAL A 3 -11.35 2.41 -2.32
CA VAL A 3 -11.57 0.95 -2.23
C VAL A 3 -12.83 0.69 -1.41
N ARG A 4 -13.62 -0.29 -1.83
CA ARG A 4 -14.79 -0.78 -1.09
C ARG A 4 -14.61 -2.24 -0.74
N ALA A 5 -15.07 -2.61 0.44
CA ALA A 5 -15.10 -4.00 0.90
C ALA A 5 -16.54 -4.51 0.90
N PHE A 6 -16.74 -5.69 0.31
CA PHE A 6 -18.04 -6.33 0.25
C PHE A 6 -17.99 -7.69 0.94
N ARG A 7 -18.97 -7.96 1.79
CA ARG A 7 -19.22 -9.30 2.33
C ARG A 7 -20.19 -10.03 1.42
N PHE A 8 -19.80 -11.22 0.99
CA PHE A 8 -20.70 -12.13 0.30
C PHE A 8 -21.60 -12.81 1.33
N GLU A 9 -22.90 -12.54 1.22
CA GLU A 9 -23.95 -13.19 1.97
C GLU A 9 -24.66 -14.19 1.03
N GLY A 10 -25.20 -15.27 1.59
CA GLY A 10 -25.82 -16.34 0.80
C GLY A 10 -26.81 -15.84 -0.25
N GLN A 11 -27.00 -16.63 -1.31
CA GLN A 11 -27.86 -16.29 -2.46
C GLN A 11 -27.35 -15.13 -3.33
N GLY A 12 -26.02 -14.93 -3.38
CA GLY A 12 -25.42 -13.97 -4.31
C GLY A 12 -25.47 -12.52 -3.88
N ARG A 13 -25.83 -12.25 -2.61
CA ARG A 13 -25.98 -10.88 -2.11
C ARG A 13 -24.63 -10.34 -1.66
N LEU A 14 -24.25 -9.17 -2.16
CA LEU A 14 -23.09 -8.41 -1.68
C LEU A 14 -23.56 -7.30 -0.76
N VAL A 15 -23.03 -7.25 0.45
CA VAL A 15 -23.25 -6.15 1.40
C VAL A 15 -21.99 -5.32 1.47
N ASP A 16 -22.13 -4.01 1.25
CA ASP A 16 -21.02 -3.07 1.49
C ASP A 16 -20.76 -3.00 3.00
N VAL A 17 -19.58 -3.45 3.40
CA VAL A 17 -19.09 -3.44 4.79
C VAL A 17 -17.89 -2.51 4.95
N SER A 18 -17.64 -1.62 3.99
CA SER A 18 -16.46 -0.74 3.97
C SER A 18 -16.31 0.05 5.27
N GLY A 19 -17.39 0.61 5.81
CA GLY A 19 -17.35 1.37 7.06
C GLY A 19 -17.12 0.52 8.32
N GLU A 20 -17.32 -0.81 8.24
CA GLU A 20 -17.06 -1.74 9.34
C GLU A 20 -15.61 -2.24 9.32
N VAL A 21 -15.06 -2.45 8.12
CA VAL A 21 -13.83 -3.22 7.96
C VAL A 21 -12.63 -2.43 7.47
N LEU A 22 -12.81 -1.27 6.82
CA LEU A 22 -11.70 -0.44 6.38
C LEU A 22 -11.43 0.65 7.42
N PRO A 23 -10.16 0.87 7.82
CA PRO A 23 -9.81 2.05 8.58
C PRO A 23 -9.99 3.32 7.73
N ALA A 24 -10.08 4.48 8.38
CA ALA A 24 -10.03 5.75 7.69
C ALA A 24 -8.73 5.89 6.87
N ALA A 25 -8.83 6.57 5.73
CA ALA A 25 -7.64 6.90 4.95
C ALA A 25 -6.71 7.82 5.77
N PRO A 26 -5.38 7.71 5.61
CA PRO A 26 -4.44 8.65 6.21
C PRO A 26 -4.76 10.08 5.77
N THR A 27 -4.82 10.99 6.72
CA THR A 27 -4.99 12.42 6.46
C THR A 27 -3.64 13.10 6.39
N LEU A 28 -3.42 13.91 5.36
CA LEU A 28 -2.23 14.76 5.27
C LEU A 28 -2.47 16.06 6.03
N SER A 29 -1.45 16.52 6.75
CA SER A 29 -1.35 17.89 7.25
C SER A 29 -1.19 18.88 6.10
N GLU A 30 -1.50 20.15 6.34
CA GLU A 30 -1.32 21.20 5.33
C GLU A 30 0.12 21.34 4.85
N GLU A 31 1.10 21.07 5.73
CA GLU A 31 2.51 21.09 5.37
C GLU A 31 2.86 19.95 4.42
N GLU A 32 2.37 18.74 4.69
CA GLU A 32 2.55 17.59 3.79
C GLU A 32 1.88 17.84 2.43
N VAL A 33 0.67 18.41 2.42
CA VAL A 33 0.02 18.79 1.16
C VAL A 33 0.89 19.78 0.37
N ARG A 34 1.38 20.85 1.00
CA ARG A 34 2.25 21.84 0.34
C ARG A 34 3.57 21.24 -0.16
N ARG A 35 4.14 20.28 0.59
CA ARG A 35 5.38 19.59 0.22
C ARG A 35 5.15 18.66 -0.96
N TYR A 36 4.06 17.89 -0.97
CA TYR A 36 3.81 16.84 -1.96
C TYR A 36 3.18 17.36 -3.24
N GLN A 37 2.35 18.41 -3.19
CA GLN A 37 1.61 18.91 -4.37
C GLN A 37 2.49 19.27 -5.59
N ALA A 38 3.78 19.59 -5.38
CA ALA A 38 4.71 19.92 -6.45
C ALA A 38 5.23 18.69 -7.20
N TYR A 39 5.11 17.50 -6.60
CA TYR A 39 5.70 16.25 -7.07
C TYR A 39 4.70 15.11 -7.16
N ALA A 40 3.49 15.25 -6.62
CA ALA A 40 2.49 14.19 -6.52
C ALA A 40 1.08 14.78 -6.41
N GLU A 41 0.07 13.98 -6.73
CA GLU A 41 -1.26 14.23 -6.21
C GLU A 41 -1.25 13.88 -4.70
N PRO A 42 -1.51 14.84 -3.79
CA PRO A 42 -1.39 14.64 -2.34
C PRO A 42 -2.61 13.88 -1.79
N VAL A 43 -2.95 12.74 -2.39
CA VAL A 43 -4.09 11.91 -2.05
C VAL A 43 -3.62 10.47 -1.92
N PRO A 44 -3.58 9.90 -0.70
CA PRO A 44 -3.21 8.50 -0.52
C PRO A 44 -4.13 7.55 -1.29
N ILE A 45 -3.53 6.57 -1.95
CA ILE A 45 -4.20 5.47 -2.67
C ILE A 45 -3.80 4.12 -2.08
N LEU A 46 -4.63 3.10 -2.26
CA LEU A 46 -4.32 1.74 -1.81
C LEU A 46 -3.60 0.96 -2.91
N ASP A 47 -2.38 0.51 -2.60
CA ASP A 47 -1.72 -0.56 -3.30
C ASP A 47 -2.38 -1.90 -2.93
N VAL A 48 -3.05 -2.48 -3.93
CA VAL A 48 -3.77 -3.75 -3.84
C VAL A 48 -3.02 -4.91 -4.51
N SER A 49 -1.78 -4.67 -4.96
CA SER A 49 -1.03 -5.59 -5.82
C SER A 49 -0.58 -6.90 -5.13
N ARG A 50 -0.88 -7.08 -3.84
CA ARG A 50 -0.63 -8.31 -3.08
C ARG A 50 -1.88 -9.10 -2.69
N LEU A 51 -3.08 -8.56 -2.98
CA LEU A 51 -4.35 -9.22 -2.61
C LEU A 51 -4.55 -10.60 -3.23
N TRP A 52 -3.85 -10.92 -4.32
CA TRP A 52 -3.87 -12.24 -4.93
C TRP A 52 -3.23 -13.33 -4.06
N GLN A 53 -2.40 -12.96 -3.08
CA GLN A 53 -1.64 -13.90 -2.24
C GLN A 53 -1.90 -13.73 -0.75
N VAL A 54 -2.02 -12.48 -0.29
CA VAL A 54 -2.14 -12.15 1.13
C VAL A 54 -3.21 -11.08 1.34
N PRO A 55 -3.98 -11.11 2.44
CA PRO A 55 -5.02 -10.14 2.71
C PRO A 55 -4.41 -8.87 3.34
N VAL A 56 -3.47 -8.25 2.62
CA VAL A 56 -2.74 -7.06 3.04
C VAL A 56 -2.73 -6.04 1.90
N LEU A 57 -3.01 -4.78 2.23
CA LEU A 57 -2.93 -3.63 1.34
C LEU A 57 -1.91 -2.62 1.88
N ARG A 58 -1.58 -1.57 1.14
CA ARG A 58 -0.73 -0.47 1.62
C ARG A 58 -1.23 0.87 1.14
N TRP A 59 -1.31 1.86 2.04
CA TRP A 59 -1.50 3.25 1.63
C TRP A 59 -0.20 3.83 1.09
N VAL A 60 -0.28 4.41 -0.10
CA VAL A 60 0.85 5.04 -0.77
C VAL A 60 0.45 6.37 -1.40
N ILE A 61 1.44 7.24 -1.59
CA ILE A 61 1.37 8.31 -2.59
C ILE A 61 2.44 8.01 -3.62
N GLU A 62 2.07 8.06 -4.89
CA GLU A 62 3.00 8.01 -6.01
C GLU A 62 3.46 9.43 -6.31
N SER A 63 4.77 9.66 -6.25
CA SER A 63 5.37 10.92 -6.71
C SER A 63 6.02 10.75 -8.07
N ASP A 64 6.34 11.87 -8.71
CA ASP A 64 7.00 11.92 -10.00
C ASP A 64 8.33 11.14 -9.94
N PRO A 65 8.48 10.06 -10.73
CA PRO A 65 9.71 9.28 -10.74
C PRO A 65 10.93 10.06 -11.24
N ASP A 66 10.73 11.13 -12.02
CA ASP A 66 11.81 12.02 -12.49
C ASP A 66 12.21 13.08 -11.45
N ALA A 67 11.36 13.30 -10.43
CA ALA A 67 11.62 14.21 -9.31
C ALA A 67 11.26 13.56 -7.95
N PRO A 68 11.94 12.45 -7.57
CA PRO A 68 11.55 11.66 -6.41
C PRO A 68 11.81 12.41 -5.10
N LEU A 69 10.89 12.23 -4.14
CA LEU A 69 11.03 12.73 -2.77
C LEU A 69 11.92 11.81 -1.91
N SER A 70 13.16 11.54 -2.34
CA SER A 70 14.04 10.52 -1.73
C SER A 70 14.42 10.79 -0.26
N ASP A 71 14.45 12.06 0.13
CA ASP A 71 14.75 12.50 1.50
C ASP A 71 13.54 12.37 2.44
N ASP A 72 12.35 12.07 1.90
CA ASP A 72 11.18 11.84 2.73
C ASP A 72 11.33 10.51 3.50
N PRO A 73 11.09 10.49 4.83
CA PRO A 73 11.22 9.28 5.63
C PRO A 73 10.28 8.14 5.16
N ARG A 74 9.19 8.48 4.45
CA ARG A 74 8.22 7.53 3.89
C ARG A 74 8.62 6.94 2.54
N TYR A 75 9.64 7.49 1.89
CA TYR A 75 10.13 7.01 0.60
C TYR A 75 10.70 5.59 0.71
N TYR A 76 10.30 4.65 -0.16
CA TYR A 76 10.70 3.24 0.01
C TYR A 76 11.10 2.45 -1.25
N ASN A 77 10.87 2.92 -2.48
CA ASN A 77 11.21 2.15 -3.69
C ASN A 77 11.69 3.02 -4.89
N ASP A 78 12.07 2.38 -6.00
CA ASP A 78 12.59 3.06 -7.21
C ASP A 78 11.52 3.77 -8.04
N TRP A 79 10.24 3.57 -7.73
CA TRP A 79 9.10 4.18 -8.44
C TRP A 79 8.48 5.34 -7.66
N ALA A 80 9.28 5.96 -6.80
CA ALA A 80 8.94 7.17 -6.08
C ALA A 80 7.66 7.09 -5.24
N TYR A 81 7.43 5.96 -4.56
CA TYR A 81 6.32 5.81 -3.64
C TYR A 81 6.68 6.23 -2.20
N LEU A 82 5.73 6.92 -1.56
CA LEU A 82 5.71 7.24 -0.14
C LEU A 82 4.77 6.29 0.60
N HIS A 83 5.20 5.75 1.75
CA HIS A 83 4.42 4.84 2.60
C HIS A 83 3.58 5.57 3.66
N PHE A 84 2.32 5.17 3.81
CA PHE A 84 1.40 5.68 4.84
C PHE A 84 0.75 4.58 5.70
N GLY A 85 1.33 3.38 5.71
CA GLY A 85 0.85 2.25 6.50
C GLY A 85 0.30 1.10 5.66
N PHE A 86 0.43 -0.11 6.19
CA PHE A 86 -0.20 -1.33 5.70
C PHE A 86 -1.57 -1.53 6.33
N LEU A 87 -2.52 -2.05 5.57
CA LEU A 87 -3.80 -2.54 6.06
C LEU A 87 -3.74 -4.05 6.12
N VAL A 88 -3.69 -4.61 7.33
CA VAL A 88 -3.60 -6.05 7.56
C VAL A 88 -4.94 -6.59 8.01
N TRP A 89 -5.49 -7.56 7.27
CA TRP A 89 -6.72 -8.25 7.68
C TRP A 89 -6.50 -9.10 8.93
N THR A 90 -7.32 -8.91 9.95
CA THR A 90 -7.25 -9.66 11.22
C THR A 90 -8.18 -10.87 11.28
N GLY A 91 -8.94 -11.12 10.23
CA GLY A 91 -10.07 -12.07 10.25
C GLY A 91 -11.43 -11.38 10.39
N GLN A 92 -11.46 -10.13 10.88
CA GLN A 92 -12.69 -9.36 11.10
C GLN A 92 -12.69 -8.00 10.42
N ARG A 93 -11.53 -7.32 10.43
CA ARG A 93 -11.35 -5.98 9.85
C ARG A 93 -9.89 -5.78 9.43
N PHE A 94 -9.62 -4.72 8.68
CA PHE A 94 -8.26 -4.26 8.43
C PHE A 94 -7.77 -3.38 9.57
N GLU A 95 -6.54 -3.62 10.00
CA GLU A 95 -5.83 -2.78 10.96
C GLU A 95 -4.63 -2.09 10.29
N LEU A 96 -4.44 -0.82 10.61
CA LEU A 96 -3.31 -0.03 10.12
C LEU A 96 -2.04 -0.42 10.88
N LYS A 97 -0.97 -0.74 10.15
CA LYS A 97 0.36 -1.06 10.70
C LYS A 97 1.45 -0.31 9.95
N ASP A 98 2.44 0.23 10.66
CA ASP A 98 3.59 0.87 10.04
C ASP A 98 4.48 -0.14 9.30
N LYS A 99 4.69 -1.32 9.91
CA LYS A 99 5.52 -2.37 9.34
C LYS A 99 4.80 -3.71 9.30
N VAL A 100 5.23 -4.53 8.36
CA VAL A 100 4.83 -5.94 8.23
C VAL A 100 6.05 -6.80 7.94
N ASP A 101 5.94 -8.09 8.23
CA ASP A 101 6.95 -9.07 7.84
C ASP A 101 6.82 -9.48 6.37
N ARG A 102 7.89 -10.05 5.80
CA ARG A 102 7.92 -10.47 4.38
C ARG A 102 6.84 -11.48 4.02
N SER A 103 6.35 -12.29 4.97
CA SER A 103 5.26 -13.23 4.71
C SER A 103 3.91 -12.54 4.52
N ARG A 104 3.75 -11.33 5.07
CA ARG A 104 2.57 -10.45 4.89
C ARG A 104 2.72 -9.46 3.74
N TRP A 105 3.92 -9.27 3.20
CA TRP A 105 4.16 -8.47 2.00
C TRP A 105 5.17 -9.17 1.06
N PRO A 106 4.75 -10.28 0.43
CA PRO A 106 5.61 -11.09 -0.41
C PRO A 106 6.03 -10.30 -1.66
N CYS A 107 7.11 -10.71 -2.31
CA CYS A 107 7.53 -10.10 -3.58
C CYS A 107 6.59 -10.49 -4.71
N ARG A 108 6.46 -9.65 -5.75
CA ARG A 108 5.71 -10.03 -6.94
C ARG A 108 6.37 -11.20 -7.66
N PRO A 109 5.58 -11.98 -8.41
CA PRO A 109 6.13 -12.96 -9.34
C PRO A 109 7.08 -12.26 -10.31
N VAL A 110 8.23 -12.90 -10.56
CA VAL A 110 9.22 -12.46 -11.54
C VAL A 110 9.25 -13.43 -12.71
N ALA A 111 9.79 -13.00 -13.85
CA ALA A 111 10.00 -13.88 -14.99
C ALA A 111 10.89 -15.08 -14.64
N GLU A 112 10.71 -16.20 -15.34
CA GLU A 112 11.50 -17.41 -15.12
C GLU A 112 13.02 -17.13 -15.22
N GLY A 113 13.79 -17.71 -14.30
CA GLY A 113 15.24 -17.50 -14.20
C GLY A 113 15.67 -16.19 -13.53
N LYS A 114 14.74 -15.32 -13.11
CA LYS A 114 15.07 -14.13 -12.32
C LYS A 114 15.08 -14.44 -10.81
N PRO A 115 16.00 -13.83 -10.02
CA PRO A 115 15.97 -13.95 -8.57
C PRO A 115 14.65 -13.43 -7.97
N ALA A 116 14.20 -14.04 -6.88
CA ALA A 116 13.05 -13.53 -6.14
C ALA A 116 13.27 -12.06 -5.75
N CYS A 117 12.20 -11.26 -5.81
CA CYS A 117 12.24 -9.83 -5.47
C CYS A 117 13.12 -8.96 -6.37
N SER A 118 13.58 -9.44 -7.53
CA SER A 118 14.47 -8.65 -8.39
C SER A 118 13.78 -7.56 -9.20
N ASP A 119 12.46 -7.46 -9.15
CA ASP A 119 11.69 -6.49 -9.92
C ASP A 119 11.67 -5.11 -9.24
N ALA A 120 11.60 -4.03 -10.00
CA ALA A 120 11.93 -2.68 -9.54
C ALA A 120 11.08 -2.15 -8.36
N LEU A 121 9.84 -2.63 -8.18
CA LEU A 121 9.03 -2.26 -7.00
C LEU A 121 9.34 -3.10 -5.75
N ASP A 122 10.08 -4.21 -5.88
CA ASP A 122 10.44 -5.14 -4.79
C ASP A 122 11.96 -5.22 -4.53
N SER A 123 12.79 -4.70 -5.44
CA SER A 123 14.26 -4.87 -5.45
C SER A 123 15.00 -3.99 -4.47
N ARG A 124 14.43 -2.85 -4.06
CA ARG A 124 14.96 -2.10 -2.92
C ARG A 124 14.47 -2.73 -1.63
N GLY A 125 15.36 -2.78 -0.64
CA GLY A 125 15.01 -3.13 0.73
C GLY A 125 13.98 -2.16 1.29
N ASP A 126 12.70 -2.46 1.05
CA ASP A 126 11.57 -1.74 1.61
C ASP A 126 11.68 -1.72 3.12
N ARG A 127 12.04 -0.57 3.68
CA ARG A 127 12.31 -0.39 5.12
C ARG A 127 11.09 -0.63 6.02
N PHE A 128 9.91 -0.71 5.42
CA PHE A 128 8.65 -0.98 6.10
C PHE A 128 8.28 -2.48 6.06
N VAL A 129 9.04 -3.29 5.32
CA VAL A 129 8.92 -4.75 5.29
C VAL A 129 10.12 -5.39 6.00
N THR A 130 9.89 -6.02 7.14
CA THR A 130 10.95 -6.73 7.85
C THR A 130 11.22 -8.08 7.18
N PRO A 131 12.49 -8.56 7.20
CA PRO A 131 12.84 -9.89 6.70
C PRO A 131 11.97 -11.01 7.29
#